data_AF-F0ZKL9-F1
#
_entry.id   AF-F0ZKL9-F1
#
_cell.length_a   1.000
_cell.length_b   1.000
_cell.length_c   1.000
_cell.angle_alpha   90.00
_cell.angle_beta   90.00
_cell.angle_gamma   90.00
#
_symmetry.space_group_name_H-M   'P 1'
#
loop_
_entity.id
_entity.type
_entity.pdbx_description
1 polymer ?
#
loop_
_entity_poly.entity_id
_entity_poly.type
_entity_poly.pdbx_seq_one_letter_code
_entity_poly.pdbx_strand_id
1 'polypeptide(L)'
;MASRQQNREEEEEVDVENQQEEEEEEEDTYLPLSKLEGQSGIQAADIKKLQEQGLNTVQAVAFSTKKTLCSIKGISEQKAEKLLAEAKKLVPMGFTTAADFNKQRSEIIQITTGSKEFDKLLDGGIETGSITEIFGEPIGGHIMAHASTTRLSLRKGKGEMRIAKVYDSPCLAESECPFGIYGDGISDYKEQ
;
A
#
# COMPACT_ATOMS: atom_id res chain seq x y z
N MET A 1 -32.93 -43.15 -14.09
CA MET A 1 -31.88 -42.33 -14.74
C MET A 1 -32.32 -40.86 -14.91
N ALA A 2 -33.62 -40.55 -15.05
CA ALA A 2 -34.11 -39.17 -15.12
C ALA A 2 -33.93 -38.33 -13.83
N SER A 3 -33.95 -38.95 -12.65
CA SER A 3 -33.89 -38.23 -11.35
C SER A 3 -32.50 -37.74 -10.95
N ARG A 4 -31.43 -38.24 -11.59
CA ARG A 4 -30.04 -37.78 -11.38
C ARG A 4 -29.67 -36.59 -12.27
N GLN A 5 -30.48 -36.32 -13.29
CA GLN A 5 -30.29 -35.22 -14.22
C GLN A 5 -31.03 -33.98 -13.73
N GLN A 6 -32.25 -34.13 -13.20
CA GLN A 6 -33.00 -33.03 -12.60
C GLN A 6 -32.31 -32.45 -11.34
N ASN A 7 -31.70 -33.28 -10.51
CA ASN A 7 -30.97 -32.82 -9.31
C ASN A 7 -29.64 -32.12 -9.64
N ARG A 8 -29.12 -32.30 -10.86
CA ARG A 8 -27.87 -31.67 -11.32
C ARG A 8 -28.15 -30.34 -12.02
N GLU A 9 -29.31 -30.23 -12.66
CA GLU A 9 -29.82 -28.99 -13.25
C GLU A 9 -30.29 -28.01 -12.16
N GLU A 10 -30.92 -28.50 -11.08
CA GLU A 10 -31.25 -27.67 -9.90
C GLU A 10 -30.01 -27.25 -9.08
N GLU A 11 -28.97 -28.09 -8.99
CA GLU A 11 -27.69 -27.70 -8.37
C GLU A 11 -26.92 -26.68 -9.23
N GLU A 12 -26.98 -26.78 -10.56
CA GLU A 12 -26.37 -25.82 -11.48
C GLU A 12 -27.13 -24.48 -11.55
N GLU A 13 -28.45 -24.43 -11.33
CA GLU A 13 -29.20 -23.17 -11.24
C GLU A 13 -28.95 -22.42 -9.92
N VAL A 14 -28.74 -23.14 -8.80
CA VAL A 14 -28.45 -22.53 -7.49
C VAL A 14 -27.03 -21.92 -7.43
N ASP A 15 -26.08 -22.46 -8.19
CA ASP A 15 -24.70 -21.92 -8.27
C ASP A 15 -24.58 -20.66 -9.16
N VAL A 16 -25.56 -20.41 -10.05
CA VAL A 16 -25.55 -19.24 -10.96
C VAL A 16 -26.19 -18.01 -10.32
N GLU A 17 -27.14 -18.16 -9.39
CA GLU A 17 -27.80 -17.02 -8.75
C GLU A 17 -27.02 -16.42 -7.57
N ASN A 18 -25.98 -17.09 -7.05
CA ASN A 18 -25.16 -16.58 -5.94
C ASN A 18 -23.89 -15.83 -6.39
N GLN A 19 -23.78 -15.55 -7.70
CA GLN A 19 -22.84 -14.58 -8.27
C GLN A 19 -23.53 -13.22 -8.48
N GLN A 20 -24.31 -12.77 -7.50
CA GLN A 20 -24.31 -11.34 -7.24
C GLN A 20 -22.91 -11.05 -6.73
N GLU A 21 -22.01 -10.79 -7.69
CA GLU A 21 -20.84 -9.96 -7.48
C GLU A 21 -21.33 -8.78 -6.64
N GLU A 22 -21.02 -8.84 -5.33
CA GLU A 22 -20.64 -7.63 -4.64
C GLU A 22 -19.60 -7.04 -5.59
N GLU A 23 -20.02 -6.08 -6.41
CA GLU A 23 -19.12 -5.03 -6.87
C GLU A 23 -18.60 -4.43 -5.56
N GLU A 24 -17.60 -5.07 -4.96
CA GLU A 24 -16.61 -4.40 -4.16
C GLU A 24 -16.20 -3.27 -5.09
N GLU A 25 -16.73 -2.07 -4.83
CA GLU A 25 -16.20 -0.86 -5.42
C GLU A 25 -14.71 -0.99 -5.13
N GLU A 26 -13.91 -1.37 -6.14
CA GLU A 26 -12.46 -1.36 -6.05
C GLU A 26 -12.16 0.09 -5.67
N GLU A 27 -11.97 0.34 -4.37
CA GLU A 27 -11.65 1.65 -3.86
C GLU A 27 -10.27 1.92 -4.42
N ASP A 28 -10.24 2.63 -5.57
CA ASP A 28 -9.00 2.93 -6.26
C ASP A 28 -8.00 3.45 -5.23
N THR A 29 -6.84 2.79 -5.09
CA THR A 29 -5.79 3.19 -4.12
C THR A 29 -5.41 4.66 -4.27
N TYR A 30 -5.63 5.23 -5.46
CA TYR A 30 -5.47 6.64 -5.76
C TYR A 30 -6.74 7.22 -6.40
N LEU A 31 -7.09 8.45 -6.03
CA LEU A 31 -8.21 9.15 -6.65
C LEU A 31 -7.68 9.97 -7.84
N PRO A 32 -8.18 9.76 -9.06
CA PRO A 32 -7.74 10.52 -10.23
C PRO A 32 -8.19 11.98 -10.13
N LEU A 33 -7.39 12.90 -10.71
CA LEU A 33 -7.71 14.34 -10.70
C LEU A 33 -9.01 14.70 -11.42
N SER A 34 -9.51 13.81 -12.28
CA SER A 34 -10.82 13.97 -12.92
C SER A 34 -11.96 14.09 -11.91
N LYS A 35 -11.83 13.49 -10.71
CA LYS A 35 -12.84 13.66 -9.64
C LYS A 35 -12.93 15.10 -9.12
N LEU A 36 -11.90 15.93 -9.31
CA LEU A 36 -11.91 17.36 -8.97
C LEU A 36 -12.38 18.24 -10.14
N GLU A 37 -12.53 17.69 -11.34
CA GLU A 37 -12.94 18.45 -12.52
C GLU A 37 -14.40 18.90 -12.38
N GLY A 38 -14.69 20.17 -12.69
CA GLY A 38 -16.04 20.71 -12.62
C GLY A 38 -16.53 21.06 -11.21
N GLN A 39 -15.86 20.61 -10.15
CA GLN A 39 -16.15 20.99 -8.77
C GLN A 39 -15.50 22.35 -8.45
N SER A 40 -16.22 23.22 -7.74
CA SER A 40 -15.73 24.51 -7.24
C SER A 40 -15.06 25.45 -8.27
N GLY A 41 -15.37 25.27 -9.57
CA GLY A 41 -14.84 26.09 -10.67
C GLY A 41 -13.45 25.66 -11.17
N ILE A 42 -13.04 24.43 -10.90
CA ILE A 42 -11.79 23.83 -11.40
C ILE A 42 -12.00 23.39 -12.86
N GLN A 43 -11.18 23.91 -13.77
CA GLN A 43 -11.24 23.60 -15.20
C GLN A 43 -10.17 22.56 -15.57
N ALA A 44 -10.38 21.84 -16.68
CA ALA A 44 -9.39 20.93 -17.28
C ALA A 44 -8.01 21.60 -17.50
N ALA A 45 -7.99 22.91 -17.79
CA ALA A 45 -6.76 23.68 -17.97
C ALA A 45 -5.95 23.82 -16.66
N ASP A 46 -6.63 23.86 -15.50
CA ASP A 46 -5.95 23.90 -14.20
C ASP A 46 -5.41 22.51 -13.84
N ILE A 47 -6.12 21.43 -14.21
CA ILE A 47 -5.66 20.03 -14.03
C ILE A 47 -4.39 19.77 -14.83
N LYS A 48 -4.32 20.18 -16.10
CA LYS A 48 -3.11 20.01 -16.92
C LYS A 48 -1.88 20.68 -16.30
N LYS A 49 -2.03 21.86 -15.70
CA LYS A 49 -0.94 22.56 -15.00
C LYS A 49 -0.48 21.82 -13.75
N LEU A 50 -1.39 21.17 -13.03
CA LEU A 50 -1.06 20.32 -11.89
C LEU A 50 -0.27 19.09 -12.35
N GLN A 51 -0.71 18.45 -13.43
CA GLN A 51 -0.02 17.30 -14.03
C GLN A 51 1.40 17.65 -14.53
N GLU A 52 1.58 18.83 -15.15
CA GLU A 52 2.89 19.35 -15.56
C GLU A 52 3.87 19.53 -14.38
N GLN A 53 3.37 19.70 -13.16
CA GLN A 53 4.17 19.80 -11.94
C GLN A 53 4.30 18.46 -11.21
N GLY A 54 3.81 17.37 -11.80
CA GLY A 54 3.85 16.02 -11.23
C GLY A 54 2.76 15.71 -10.20
N LEU A 55 1.79 16.61 -10.01
CA LEU A 55 0.62 16.37 -9.18
C LEU A 55 -0.43 15.68 -10.05
N ASN A 56 -0.52 14.36 -9.95
CA ASN A 56 -1.40 13.53 -10.79
C ASN A 56 -2.60 12.91 -10.05
N THR A 57 -2.64 13.01 -8.72
CA THR A 57 -3.68 12.43 -7.86
C THR A 57 -4.30 13.47 -6.96
N VAL A 58 -5.54 13.23 -6.51
CA VAL A 58 -6.22 14.11 -5.53
C VAL A 58 -5.44 14.15 -4.21
N GLN A 59 -4.89 13.01 -3.77
CA GLN A 59 -4.03 12.91 -2.59
C GLN A 59 -2.81 13.83 -2.70
N ALA A 60 -2.13 13.86 -3.86
CA ALA A 60 -0.97 14.73 -4.05
C ALA A 60 -1.32 16.22 -3.91
N VAL A 61 -2.51 16.62 -4.36
CA VAL A 61 -3.01 17.99 -4.17
C VAL A 61 -3.38 18.26 -2.71
N ALA A 62 -4.04 17.31 -2.04
CA ALA A 62 -4.44 17.43 -0.63
C ALA A 62 -3.24 17.56 0.32
N PHE A 63 -2.16 16.83 0.07
CA PHE A 63 -0.92 16.86 0.85
C PHE A 63 0.04 17.98 0.46
N SER A 64 -0.19 18.63 -0.68
CA SER A 64 0.60 19.79 -1.10
C SER A 64 0.29 21.03 -0.27
N THR A 65 1.31 21.83 0.00
CA THR A 65 1.11 23.10 0.71
C THR A 65 0.49 24.15 -0.22
N LYS A 66 -0.30 25.07 0.35
CA LYS A 66 -0.85 26.23 -0.38
C LYS A 66 0.24 27.00 -1.13
N LYS A 67 1.44 27.12 -0.53
CA LYS A 67 2.60 27.79 -1.11
C LYS A 67 3.11 27.09 -2.38
N THR A 68 3.13 25.76 -2.39
CA THR A 68 3.53 24.98 -3.58
C THR A 68 2.52 25.17 -4.71
N LEU A 69 1.22 25.12 -4.41
CA LEU A 69 0.16 25.30 -5.40
C LEU A 69 0.15 26.72 -6.01
N CYS A 70 0.39 27.75 -5.20
CA CYS A 70 0.49 29.14 -5.69
C CYS A 70 1.75 29.39 -6.53
N SER A 71 2.80 28.58 -6.37
CA SER A 71 4.00 28.69 -7.20
C SER A 71 3.76 28.25 -8.66
N ILE A 72 2.65 27.55 -8.91
CA ILE A 72 2.28 27.07 -10.24
C ILE A 72 1.76 28.24 -11.08
N LYS A 73 2.40 28.48 -12.23
CA LYS A 73 2.02 29.57 -13.13
C LYS A 73 0.56 29.43 -13.57
N GLY A 74 -0.25 30.42 -13.22
CA GLY A 74 -1.66 30.47 -13.60
C GLY A 74 -2.64 29.79 -12.62
N ILE A 75 -2.18 29.39 -11.43
CA ILE A 75 -3.02 29.10 -10.26
C ILE A 75 -3.02 30.33 -9.37
N SER A 76 -4.19 30.90 -9.08
CA SER A 76 -4.33 32.01 -8.13
C SER A 76 -4.47 31.48 -6.70
N GLU A 77 -4.22 32.32 -5.71
CA GLU A 77 -4.35 31.95 -4.30
C GLU A 77 -5.78 31.47 -3.95
N GLN A 78 -6.79 32.15 -4.50
CA GLN A 78 -8.20 31.77 -4.33
C GLN A 78 -8.52 30.39 -4.95
N LYS A 79 -7.89 30.06 -6.08
CA LYS A 79 -8.05 28.74 -6.72
C LYS A 79 -7.36 27.64 -5.91
N ALA A 80 -6.16 27.90 -5.40
CA ALA A 80 -5.44 26.96 -4.55
C ALA A 80 -6.22 26.60 -3.27
N GLU A 81 -6.90 27.58 -2.67
CA GLU A 81 -7.71 27.36 -1.47
C GLU A 81 -8.95 26.49 -1.76
N LYS A 82 -9.61 26.72 -2.89
CA LYS A 82 -10.73 25.87 -3.36
C LYS A 82 -10.28 24.45 -3.69
N LEU A 83 -9.13 24.30 -4.37
CA LEU A 83 -8.53 22.99 -4.66
C LEU A 83 -8.29 22.20 -3.37
N LEU A 84 -7.67 22.83 -2.37
CA LEU A 84 -7.42 22.19 -1.08
C LEU A 84 -8.71 21.87 -0.34
N ALA A 85 -9.73 22.73 -0.40
CA ALA A 85 -11.00 22.50 0.27
C ALA A 85 -11.77 21.30 -0.30
N GLU A 86 -11.80 21.13 -1.62
CA GLU A 86 -12.43 19.95 -2.24
C GLU A 86 -11.60 18.69 -2.05
N ALA A 87 -10.27 18.77 -2.24
CA ALA A 87 -9.39 17.62 -2.04
C ALA A 87 -9.46 17.08 -0.61
N LYS A 88 -9.62 17.95 0.40
CA LYS A 88 -9.80 17.57 1.82
C LYS A 88 -11.13 16.87 2.12
N LYS A 89 -12.16 17.00 1.29
CA LYS A 89 -13.43 16.27 1.47
C LYS A 89 -13.32 14.84 0.96
N LEU A 90 -12.54 14.64 -0.10
CA LEU A 90 -12.34 13.35 -0.73
C LEU A 90 -11.25 12.52 -0.05
N VAL A 91 -10.28 13.17 0.61
CA VAL A 91 -9.18 12.50 1.31
C VAL A 91 -9.39 12.61 2.82
N PRO A 92 -9.38 11.50 3.57
CA PRO A 92 -9.54 11.51 5.02
C PRO A 92 -8.33 12.17 5.71
N MET A 93 -8.41 13.48 5.95
CA MET A 93 -7.35 14.29 6.57
C MET A 93 -7.61 14.61 8.06
N GLY A 94 -8.54 13.87 8.69
CA GLY A 94 -8.99 14.10 10.07
C GLY A 94 -8.33 13.16 11.09
N PHE A 95 -8.64 13.40 12.37
CA PHE A 95 -8.32 12.45 13.43
C PHE A 95 -9.27 11.25 13.35
N THR A 96 -8.71 10.05 13.43
CA THR A 96 -9.45 8.79 13.52
C THR A 96 -9.17 8.11 14.86
N THR A 97 -10.04 7.20 15.28
CA THR A 97 -9.79 6.43 16.50
C THR A 97 -8.74 5.37 16.23
N ALA A 98 -8.00 4.97 17.27
CA ALA A 98 -7.00 3.91 17.15
C ALA A 98 -7.62 2.57 16.70
N ALA A 99 -8.87 2.31 17.09
CA ALA A 99 -9.60 1.10 16.68
C ALA A 99 -9.92 1.11 15.18
N ASP A 100 -10.35 2.25 14.64
CA ASP A 100 -10.67 2.38 13.21
C ASP A 100 -9.40 2.31 12.35
N PHE A 101 -8.33 2.96 12.79
CA PHE A 101 -7.04 2.89 12.10
C PHE A 101 -6.48 1.46 12.07
N ASN A 102 -6.63 0.69 13.15
CA ASN A 102 -6.18 -0.70 13.18
C ASN A 102 -6.95 -1.59 12.19
N LYS A 103 -8.25 -1.36 12.01
CA LYS A 103 -9.05 -2.07 10.99
C LYS A 103 -8.59 -1.74 9.58
N GLN A 104 -8.39 -0.46 9.27
CA GLN A 104 -7.84 -0.03 7.99
C GLN A 104 -6.45 -0.64 7.73
N ARG A 105 -5.62 -0.79 8.77
CA ARG A 105 -4.32 -1.45 8.65
C ARG A 105 -4.44 -2.94 8.34
N SER A 106 -5.48 -3.63 8.79
CA SER A 106 -5.69 -5.05 8.46
C SER A 106 -6.05 -5.29 6.99
N GLU A 107 -6.48 -4.24 6.28
CA GLU A 107 -6.81 -4.26 4.84
C GLU A 107 -5.58 -3.91 3.96
N ILE A 108 -4.44 -3.54 4.56
CA ILE A 108 -3.22 -3.22 3.79
C ILE A 108 -2.70 -4.46 3.09
N ILE A 109 -2.53 -4.35 1.77
CA ILE A 109 -1.94 -5.41 0.95
C ILE A 109 -0.47 -5.62 1.36
N GLN A 110 -0.10 -6.87 1.59
CA GLN A 110 1.27 -7.30 1.89
C GLN A 110 1.85 -8.10 0.73
N ILE A 111 3.09 -7.82 0.37
CA ILE A 111 3.82 -8.52 -0.70
C ILE A 111 4.61 -9.67 -0.07
N THR A 112 4.33 -10.90 -0.50
CA THR A 112 5.09 -12.09 -0.09
C THR A 112 6.56 -11.99 -0.51
N THR A 113 7.45 -12.42 0.37
CA THR A 113 8.89 -12.53 0.11
C THR A 113 9.28 -13.84 -0.59
N GLY A 114 8.35 -14.80 -0.70
CA GLY A 114 8.58 -16.14 -1.24
C GLY A 114 9.01 -17.20 -0.21
N SER A 115 9.39 -16.78 1.01
CA SER A 115 9.63 -17.68 2.15
C SER A 115 8.49 -17.55 3.16
N LYS A 116 7.88 -18.69 3.53
CA LYS A 116 6.83 -18.73 4.56
C LYS A 116 7.36 -18.31 5.93
N GLU A 117 8.59 -18.70 6.27
CA GLU A 117 9.21 -18.29 7.54
C GLU A 117 9.51 -16.79 7.56
N PHE A 118 9.91 -16.22 6.43
CA PHE A 118 10.17 -14.79 6.35
C PHE A 118 8.87 -13.96 6.32
N ASP A 119 7.83 -14.43 5.64
CA ASP A 119 6.51 -13.78 5.69
C ASP A 119 5.90 -13.87 7.09
N LYS A 120 6.09 -14.98 7.80
CA LYS A 120 5.66 -15.13 9.20
C LYS A 120 6.38 -14.17 10.14
N LEU A 121 7.66 -13.86 9.89
CA LEU A 121 8.41 -12.86 10.64
C LEU A 121 7.78 -11.46 10.49
N LEU A 122 7.26 -11.16 9.30
CA LEU A 122 6.64 -9.88 8.95
C LEU A 122 5.12 -9.85 9.15
N ASP A 123 4.54 -10.91 9.71
CA ASP A 123 3.10 -11.11 9.87
C ASP A 123 2.32 -10.96 8.54
N GLY A 124 2.86 -11.60 7.49
CA GLY A 124 2.24 -11.78 6.17
C GLY A 124 3.02 -11.21 4.99
N GLY A 125 4.04 -10.37 5.21
CA GLY A 125 5.00 -9.96 4.17
C GLY A 125 5.41 -8.49 4.25
N ILE A 126 5.93 -7.93 3.15
CA ILE A 126 6.30 -6.53 3.08
C ILE A 126 5.04 -5.67 2.88
N GLU A 127 4.73 -4.83 3.87
CA GLU A 127 3.58 -3.92 3.82
C GLU A 127 3.68 -2.91 2.67
N THR A 128 2.59 -2.70 1.94
CA THR A 128 2.46 -1.59 1.00
C THR A 128 2.17 -0.27 1.70
N GLY A 129 2.49 0.86 1.06
CA GLY A 129 2.24 2.19 1.62
C GLY A 129 3.18 2.59 2.77
N SER A 130 4.09 1.71 3.17
CA SER A 130 5.13 1.98 4.16
C SER A 130 6.53 1.80 3.57
N ILE A 131 7.54 2.35 4.26
CA ILE A 131 8.94 2.17 3.88
C ILE A 131 9.54 1.08 4.77
N THR A 132 9.89 -0.05 4.15
CA THR A 132 10.63 -1.14 4.80
C THR A 132 12.10 -1.05 4.41
N GLU A 133 12.98 -0.95 5.41
CA GLU A 133 14.42 -0.89 5.22
C GLU A 133 15.07 -2.24 5.54
N ILE A 134 15.96 -2.68 4.68
CA ILE A 134 16.76 -3.89 4.87
C ILE A 134 18.23 -3.50 4.88
N PHE A 135 18.95 -3.84 5.95
CA PHE A 135 20.36 -3.48 6.12
C PHE A 135 21.23 -4.67 6.54
N GLY A 136 22.47 -4.71 6.05
CA GLY A 136 23.50 -5.67 6.46
C GLY A 136 24.39 -5.11 7.56
N GLU A 137 25.57 -5.71 7.76
CA GLU A 137 26.57 -5.13 8.66
C GLU A 137 26.89 -3.67 8.25
N PRO A 138 26.82 -2.70 9.19
CA PRO A 138 27.00 -1.30 8.85
C PRO A 138 28.46 -1.02 8.47
N ILE A 139 28.71 -0.88 7.17
CA ILE A 139 29.96 -0.37 6.60
C ILE A 139 29.88 1.17 6.61
N GLY A 140 30.12 1.75 7.78
CA GLY A 140 30.29 3.18 8.08
C GLY A 140 29.82 4.20 7.02
N GLY A 141 28.62 4.74 7.20
CA GLY A 141 28.11 5.87 6.42
C GLY A 141 26.62 6.12 6.70
N HIS A 142 26.24 7.39 6.80
CA HIS A 142 24.91 7.94 7.11
C HIS A 142 23.75 6.95 6.99
N ILE A 143 23.21 6.55 8.15
CA ILE A 143 21.97 5.77 8.18
C ILE A 143 20.82 6.74 7.85
N MET A 144 20.12 6.54 6.74
CA MET A 144 18.89 7.29 6.42
C MET A 144 17.70 6.93 7.35
N ALA A 145 17.97 6.23 8.46
CA ALA A 145 17.08 5.32 9.20
C ALA A 145 15.99 5.92 10.08
N HIS A 146 15.88 7.24 10.23
CA HIS A 146 14.84 7.79 11.11
C HIS A 146 13.46 7.87 10.46
N ALA A 147 13.33 7.52 9.16
CA ALA A 147 12.07 7.60 8.42
C ALA A 147 11.47 6.24 8.01
N SER A 148 12.15 5.13 8.28
CA SER A 148 11.68 3.79 7.93
C SER A 148 10.70 3.27 8.98
N THR A 149 9.57 2.70 8.55
CA THR A 149 8.55 2.16 9.46
C THR A 149 8.99 0.83 10.06
N THR A 150 9.58 -0.05 9.25
CA THR A 150 10.10 -1.35 9.69
C THR A 150 11.53 -1.51 9.20
N ARG A 151 12.43 -1.96 10.08
CA ARG A 151 13.86 -2.15 9.81
C ARG A 151 14.27 -3.59 10.05
N LEU A 152 14.85 -4.20 9.02
CA LEU A 152 15.28 -5.59 9.01
C LEU A 152 16.80 -5.66 8.88
N SER A 153 17.44 -6.41 9.78
CA SER A 153 18.87 -6.73 9.70
C SER A 153 19.05 -8.09 9.03
N LEU A 154 19.88 -8.17 7.99
CA LEU A 154 20.24 -9.42 7.34
C LEU A 154 21.67 -9.84 7.70
N ARG A 155 21.83 -11.09 8.12
CA ARG A 155 23.13 -11.71 8.37
C ARG A 155 23.35 -12.93 7.49
N LYS A 156 24.59 -13.11 7.04
CA LYS A 156 24.98 -14.26 6.22
C LYS A 156 25.22 -15.49 7.11
N GLY A 157 24.49 -16.57 6.86
CA GLY A 157 24.68 -17.88 7.49
C GLY A 157 25.64 -18.78 6.71
N LYS A 158 25.60 -20.08 7.01
CA LYS A 158 26.34 -21.11 6.26
C LYS A 158 25.65 -21.42 4.93
N GLY A 159 26.43 -21.54 3.85
CA GLY A 159 25.91 -21.84 2.52
C GLY A 159 24.90 -20.81 2.02
N GLU A 160 23.72 -21.29 1.64
CA GLU A 160 22.61 -20.49 1.10
C GLU A 160 21.76 -19.83 2.20
N MET A 161 22.00 -20.17 3.47
CA MET A 161 21.26 -19.62 4.61
C MET A 161 21.56 -18.14 4.83
N ARG A 162 20.51 -17.38 5.14
CA ARG A 162 20.51 -16.01 5.64
C ARG A 162 19.61 -15.94 6.86
N ILE A 163 19.89 -15.00 7.75
CA ILE A 163 19.08 -14.74 8.94
C ILE A 163 18.55 -13.32 8.81
N ALA A 164 17.23 -13.16 8.80
CA ALA A 164 16.57 -11.87 8.92
C ALA A 164 16.21 -11.65 10.39
N LYS A 165 16.49 -10.46 10.92
CA LYS A 165 16.08 -10.03 12.25
C LYS A 165 15.30 -8.73 12.16
N VAL A 166 14.13 -8.66 12.79
CA VAL A 166 13.44 -7.40 13.03
C VAL A 166 14.27 -6.59 14.02
N TYR A 167 14.84 -5.49 13.55
CA TYR A 167 15.67 -4.60 14.36
C TYR A 167 14.82 -3.54 15.06
N ASP A 168 13.86 -2.97 14.32
CA ASP A 168 12.97 -1.93 14.84
C ASP A 168 11.67 -1.94 14.03
N SER A 169 10.53 -1.89 14.71
CA SER A 169 9.19 -1.82 14.12
C SER A 169 8.19 -1.33 15.18
N PRO A 170 7.21 -0.49 14.83
CA PRO A 170 6.19 -0.03 15.76
C PRO A 170 5.16 -1.11 16.10
N CYS A 171 5.03 -2.15 15.27
CA CYS A 171 3.98 -3.17 15.38
C CYS A 171 4.51 -4.60 15.46
N LEU A 172 5.76 -4.86 15.04
CA LEU A 172 6.35 -6.20 15.07
C LEU A 172 7.30 -6.37 16.26
N ALA A 173 7.25 -7.53 16.89
CA ALA A 173 8.18 -7.89 17.97
C ALA A 173 9.58 -8.21 17.41
N GLU A 174 10.63 -7.86 18.17
CA GLU A 174 12.00 -8.27 17.84
C GLU A 174 12.08 -9.80 17.77
N SER A 175 12.34 -10.30 16.57
CA SER A 175 12.41 -11.73 16.26
C SER A 175 13.36 -11.95 15.09
N GLU A 176 13.84 -13.18 14.94
CA GLU A 176 14.71 -13.57 13.84
C GLU A 176 14.23 -14.85 13.17
N CYS A 177 14.41 -14.94 11.85
CA CYS A 177 14.07 -16.12 11.07
C CYS A 177 15.19 -16.46 10.08
N PRO A 178 15.49 -17.76 9.88
CA PRO A 178 16.35 -18.20 8.79
C PRO A 178 15.56 -18.26 7.47
N PHE A 179 16.19 -17.85 6.38
CA PHE A 179 15.68 -18.03 5.01
C PHE A 179 16.82 -18.40 4.05
N GLY A 180 16.49 -19.03 2.93
CA GLY A 180 17.45 -19.42 1.91
C GLY A 180 17.40 -18.49 0.70
N ILE A 181 18.56 -18.18 0.13
CA ILE A 181 18.65 -17.53 -1.20
C ILE A 181 19.17 -18.57 -2.18
N TYR A 182 18.32 -18.96 -3.12
CA TYR A 182 18.57 -19.98 -4.14
C TYR A 182 18.53 -19.35 -5.55
N GLY A 183 18.85 -20.13 -6.58
CA GLY A 183 18.86 -19.65 -7.97
C GLY A 183 17.49 -19.21 -8.50
N ASP A 184 16.40 -19.70 -7.89
CA ASP A 184 15.01 -19.39 -8.17
C ASP A 184 14.44 -18.26 -7.28
N GLY A 185 15.22 -17.74 -6.33
CA GLY A 185 14.84 -16.60 -5.48
C GLY A 185 14.98 -16.86 -3.98
N ILE A 186 14.11 -16.24 -3.20
CA ILE A 186 14.04 -16.42 -1.74
C ILE A 186 13.05 -17.54 -1.44
N SER A 187 13.45 -18.52 -0.63
CA SER A 187 12.54 -19.55 -0.13
C SER A 187 12.94 -20.04 1.25
N ASP A 188 12.11 -20.88 1.85
CA ASP A 188 12.36 -21.41 3.19
C ASP A 188 13.68 -22.18 3.23
N TYR A 189 14.52 -21.88 4.21
CA TYR A 189 15.77 -22.60 4.39
C TYR A 189 15.47 -24.04 4.78
N LYS A 190 15.85 -24.99 3.91
CA LYS A 190 15.81 -26.42 4.21
C LYS A 190 17.17 -26.83 4.76
N GLU A 191 17.22 -27.22 6.04
CA GLU A 191 18.40 -27.88 6.61
C GLU A 191 18.74 -29.11 5.76
N GLN A 192 19.97 -29.16 5.25
CA GLN A 192 20.55 -30.34 4.59
C GLN A 192 21.15 -31.31 5.60
#